data_AF-A0A930FI81-F1
#
_entry.id   AF-A0A930FI81-F1
#
_cell.length_a   1.000
_cell.length_b   1.000
_cell.length_c   1.000
_cell.angle_alpha   90.00
_cell.angle_beta   90.00
_cell.angle_gamma   90.00
#
_symmetry.space_group_name_H-M   'P 1'
#
loop_
_entity.id
_entity.type
_entity.pdbx_description
1 polymer ?
#
loop_
_entity_poly.entity_id
_entity_poly.type
_entity_poly.pdbx_seq_one_letter_code
_entity_poly.pdbx_strand_id
1 'polypeptide(L)'
;GIIFVIIVDVLAKVMNLKTLQFLTNMFINWGFLAVIIIFQPEIRTILERLGKSSFFSRMSSLSGNEKEKLVDNIVTAVRLLSADQTGALISIEKSHPLDDFIATGTRLNSDVTAELLTSIFVTSTPLHDGAVIIQGDKIACASAYFPPTTADIPSRYGSRHRAAIGISEITDAITIVVSEETGNVSIAEGGKLIAVNEQQLRKYLTHIIVGQTEENGEDDDDETIIEADVHELQTKMDDTPAANEETILETGKITAEEVIPAEQNGTSTNKKHALQDVHEAADAAAKAASIKLPHKKKRPTPSYPTHNKANYKQSDTSDHKQGGER
;
A
#
# COMPACT_ATOMS: atom_id res chain seq x y z
N GLY A 1 -11.58 13.06 -36.18
CA GLY A 1 -12.08 14.46 -36.12
C GLY A 1 -11.40 15.35 -37.15
N ILE A 2 -10.19 15.83 -36.87
CA ILE A 2 -9.48 16.82 -37.71
C ILE A 2 -9.25 16.32 -39.15
N ILE A 3 -8.83 15.06 -39.32
CA ILE A 3 -8.63 14.44 -40.65
C ILE A 3 -9.91 14.46 -41.49
N PHE A 4 -11.06 14.21 -40.88
CA PHE A 4 -12.36 14.26 -41.57
C PHE A 4 -12.67 15.67 -42.09
N VAL A 5 -12.42 16.70 -41.28
CA VAL A 5 -12.60 18.10 -41.67
C VAL A 5 -11.70 18.48 -42.85
N ILE A 6 -10.45 17.99 -42.88
CA ILE A 6 -9.51 18.20 -44.00
C ILE A 6 -10.02 17.52 -45.28
N ILE A 7 -10.53 16.28 -45.19
CA ILE A 7 -11.10 15.57 -46.33
C ILE A 7 -12.30 16.33 -46.92
N VAL A 8 -13.19 16.83 -46.06
CA VAL A 8 -14.35 17.63 -46.47
C VAL A 8 -13.92 18.93 -47.16
N ASP A 9 -12.88 19.61 -46.67
CA ASP A 9 -12.33 20.81 -47.31
C ASP A 9 -11.78 20.51 -48.72
N VAL A 10 -11.04 19.41 -48.88
CA VAL A 10 -10.51 18.98 -50.19
C VAL A 10 -11.65 18.66 -51.17
N LEU A 11 -12.67 17.93 -50.73
CA LEU A 11 -13.85 17.64 -51.55
C LEU A 11 -14.60 18.93 -51.95
N ALA A 12 -14.77 19.86 -51.00
CA ALA A 12 -15.42 21.14 -51.26
C ALA A 12 -14.69 21.97 -52.32
N LYS A 13 -13.35 21.95 -52.30
CA LYS A 13 -12.50 22.61 -53.30
C LYS A 13 -12.62 21.97 -54.68
N VAL A 14 -12.58 20.64 -54.76
CA VAL A 14 -12.72 19.90 -56.02
C VAL A 14 -14.10 20.13 -56.64
N MET A 15 -15.15 20.15 -55.82
CA MET A 15 -16.53 20.38 -56.26
C MET A 15 -16.92 21.86 -56.40
N ASN A 16 -15.99 22.80 -56.13
CA ASN A 16 -16.23 24.24 -56.20
C ASN A 16 -17.36 24.77 -55.29
N LEU A 17 -17.60 24.13 -54.14
CA LEU A 17 -18.66 24.47 -53.20
C LEU A 17 -18.25 25.63 -52.28
N LYS A 18 -18.46 26.87 -52.76
CA LYS A 18 -18.01 28.10 -52.08
C LYS A 18 -18.51 28.24 -50.62
N THR A 19 -19.77 27.91 -50.35
CA THR A 19 -20.34 28.01 -48.99
C THR A 19 -19.72 26.99 -48.04
N LEU A 20 -19.50 25.77 -48.53
CA LEU A 20 -18.89 24.72 -47.74
C LEU A 20 -17.43 25.07 -47.45
N GLN A 21 -16.68 25.52 -48.47
CA GLN A 21 -15.31 26.00 -48.32
C GLN A 21 -15.20 27.16 -47.31
N PHE A 22 -16.13 28.12 -47.33
CA PHE A 22 -16.18 29.21 -46.35
C PHE A 22 -16.37 28.67 -44.93
N LEU A 23 -17.33 27.75 -44.73
CA LEU A 23 -17.62 27.16 -43.44
C LEU A 23 -16.42 26.35 -42.91
N THR A 24 -15.81 25.52 -43.75
CA THR A 24 -14.65 24.71 -43.37
C THR A 24 -13.42 25.58 -43.08
N ASN A 25 -13.19 26.64 -43.85
CA ASN A 25 -12.13 27.61 -43.57
C ASN A 25 -12.34 28.33 -42.23
N MET A 26 -13.58 28.74 -41.91
CA MET A 26 -13.89 29.36 -40.62
C MET A 26 -13.61 28.38 -39.48
N PHE A 27 -14.02 27.12 -39.65
CA PHE A 27 -13.75 26.07 -38.67
C PHE A 27 -12.27 25.77 -38.51
N ILE A 28 -11.47 25.73 -39.58
CA ILE A 28 -10.03 25.47 -39.49
C ILE A 28 -9.30 26.63 -38.80
N ASN A 29 -9.62 27.88 -39.19
CA ASN A 29 -8.97 29.08 -38.65
C ASN A 29 -9.27 29.28 -37.16
N TRP A 30 -10.52 29.14 -36.75
CA TRP A 30 -10.92 29.29 -35.34
C TRP A 30 -10.78 28.01 -34.54
N GLY A 31 -10.76 26.86 -35.20
CA GLY A 31 -10.70 25.54 -34.57
C GLY A 31 -9.38 25.30 -33.86
N PHE A 32 -8.25 25.78 -34.40
CA PHE A 32 -6.97 25.71 -33.69
C PHE A 32 -7.02 26.45 -32.35
N LEU A 33 -7.59 27.66 -32.32
CA LEU A 33 -7.75 28.45 -31.09
C LEU A 33 -8.70 27.76 -30.11
N ALA A 34 -9.83 27.24 -30.60
CA ALA A 34 -10.78 26.49 -29.77
C ALA A 34 -10.14 25.24 -29.15
N VAL A 35 -9.34 24.49 -29.92
CA VAL A 35 -8.57 23.34 -29.42
C VAL A 35 -7.61 23.79 -28.32
N ILE A 36 -6.82 24.86 -28.51
CA ILE A 36 -5.91 25.35 -27.45
C ILE A 36 -6.68 25.69 -26.16
N ILE A 37 -7.82 26.38 -26.27
CA ILE A 37 -8.62 26.78 -25.10
C ILE A 37 -9.21 25.55 -24.38
N ILE A 38 -9.76 24.60 -25.13
CA ILE A 38 -10.36 23.38 -24.57
C ILE A 38 -9.29 22.50 -23.91
N PHE A 39 -8.12 22.35 -24.56
CA PHE A 39 -7.00 21.56 -24.07
C PHE A 39 -6.04 22.35 -23.17
N GLN A 40 -6.38 23.59 -22.80
CA GLN A 40 -5.56 24.40 -21.89
C GLN A 40 -5.27 23.68 -20.56
N PRO A 41 -6.25 23.00 -19.91
CA PRO A 41 -6.00 22.24 -18.69
C PRO A 41 -4.96 21.13 -18.87
N GLU A 42 -5.05 20.38 -19.97
CA GLU A 42 -4.12 19.27 -20.27
C GLU A 42 -2.70 19.78 -20.54
N ILE A 43 -2.56 20.84 -21.34
CA ILE A 43 -1.26 21.46 -21.64
C ILE A 43 -0.62 21.95 -20.33
N ARG A 44 -1.40 22.55 -19.45
CA ARG A 44 -0.93 22.98 -18.12
C ARG A 44 -0.44 21.80 -17.30
N THR A 45 -1.21 20.71 -17.20
CA THR A 45 -0.82 19.52 -16.44
C THR A 45 0.44 18.87 -17.01
N ILE A 46 0.59 18.79 -18.34
CA ILE A 46 1.79 18.25 -18.99
C ILE A 46 3.01 19.13 -18.69
N LEU A 47 2.88 20.46 -18.78
CA LEU A 47 3.95 21.40 -18.42
C LEU A 47 4.30 21.34 -16.93
N GLU A 48 3.30 21.16 -16.07
CA GLU A 48 3.52 20.92 -14.64
C GLU A 48 4.31 19.63 -14.42
N ARG A 49 3.98 18.54 -15.12
CA ARG A 49 4.71 17.26 -15.06
C ARG A 49 6.13 17.37 -15.62
N LEU A 50 6.32 18.08 -16.75
CA LEU A 50 7.62 18.30 -17.37
C LEU A 50 8.51 19.22 -16.51
N GLY A 51 7.95 20.27 -15.92
CA GLY A 51 8.67 21.14 -14.98
C GLY A 51 9.00 20.44 -13.66
N LYS A 52 8.19 19.44 -13.29
CA LYS A 52 8.41 18.55 -12.15
C LYS A 52 9.41 17.42 -12.46
N SER A 53 9.82 17.17 -13.70
CA SER A 53 10.70 16.06 -14.16
C SER A 53 12.01 15.82 -13.39
N SER A 54 12.37 16.63 -12.39
CA SER A 54 13.37 16.32 -11.37
C SER A 54 12.97 15.12 -10.46
N PHE A 55 11.75 14.57 -10.54
CA PHE A 55 11.35 13.38 -9.78
C PHE A 55 12.04 12.08 -10.24
N PHE A 56 12.18 11.84 -11.56
CA PHE A 56 12.93 10.68 -12.06
C PHE A 56 14.45 10.81 -11.83
N SER A 57 14.95 12.05 -11.77
CA SER A 57 16.35 12.37 -11.46
C SER A 57 16.73 12.02 -10.02
N ARG A 58 15.80 12.10 -9.06
CA ARG A 58 16.10 11.81 -7.64
C ARG A 58 16.36 10.33 -7.38
N MET A 59 15.68 9.40 -8.05
CA MET A 59 16.01 7.98 -7.93
C MET A 59 17.29 7.62 -8.71
N SER A 60 17.57 8.29 -9.85
CA SER A 60 18.77 8.04 -10.66
C SER A 60 20.04 8.75 -10.16
N SER A 61 19.93 9.75 -9.29
CA SER A 61 21.06 10.46 -8.68
C SER A 61 21.56 9.81 -7.39
N LEU A 62 20.85 8.81 -6.87
CA LEU A 62 21.29 8.07 -5.68
C LEU A 62 22.39 7.10 -6.07
N SER A 63 23.45 7.07 -5.26
CA SER A 63 24.48 6.04 -5.38
C SER A 63 23.86 4.66 -5.14
N GLY A 64 24.40 3.60 -5.74
CA GLY A 64 23.90 2.22 -5.54
C GLY A 64 23.75 1.86 -4.05
N ASN A 65 24.67 2.34 -3.21
CA ASN A 65 24.65 2.16 -1.76
C ASN A 65 23.47 2.87 -1.05
N GLU A 66 22.98 3.98 -1.58
CA GLU A 66 21.84 4.71 -0.99
C GLU A 66 20.52 4.01 -1.30
N LYS A 67 20.41 3.45 -2.51
CA LYS A 67 19.27 2.63 -2.92
C LYS A 67 19.17 1.34 -2.12
N GLU A 68 20.30 0.68 -1.88
CA GLU A 68 20.36 -0.52 -1.04
C GLU A 68 19.94 -0.21 0.40
N LYS A 69 20.43 0.91 0.98
CA LYS A 69 20.00 1.40 2.29
C LYS A 69 18.50 1.70 2.33
N LEU A 70 17.92 2.25 1.27
CA LEU A 70 16.48 2.50 1.18
C LEU A 70 15.70 1.18 1.27
N VAL A 71 16.09 0.18 0.49
CA VAL A 71 15.50 -1.17 0.52
C VAL A 71 15.63 -1.77 1.92
N ASP A 72 16.82 -1.70 2.53
CA ASP A 72 17.05 -2.20 3.88
C ASP A 72 16.13 -1.58 4.92
N ASN A 73 15.96 -0.25 4.88
CA ASN A 73 15.07 0.46 5.80
C ASN A 73 13.60 0.05 5.63
N ILE A 74 13.13 -0.10 4.39
CA ILE A 74 11.76 -0.51 4.10
C ILE A 74 11.53 -1.96 4.56
N VAL A 75 12.40 -2.89 4.16
CA VAL A 75 12.28 -4.31 4.54
C VAL A 75 12.36 -4.48 6.05
N THR A 76 13.28 -3.78 6.71
CA THR A 76 13.41 -3.81 8.18
C THR A 76 12.16 -3.27 8.87
N ALA A 77 11.59 -2.15 8.38
CA ALA A 77 10.35 -1.62 8.93
C ALA A 77 9.19 -2.60 8.77
N VAL A 78 9.02 -3.15 7.57
CA VAL A 78 7.94 -4.10 7.25
C VAL A 78 8.05 -5.37 8.11
N ARG A 79 9.27 -5.90 8.31
CA ARG A 79 9.53 -7.03 9.20
C ARG A 79 9.10 -6.75 10.64
N LEU A 80 9.47 -5.58 11.17
CA LEU A 80 9.10 -5.17 12.53
C LEU A 80 7.58 -5.00 12.68
N LEU A 81 6.94 -4.31 11.72
CA LEU A 81 5.49 -4.12 11.70
C LEU A 81 4.72 -5.44 11.57
N SER A 82 5.23 -6.37 10.75
CA SER A 82 4.67 -7.71 10.58
C SER A 82 4.75 -8.52 11.87
N ALA A 83 5.92 -8.52 12.54
CA ALA A 83 6.12 -9.22 13.81
C ALA A 83 5.20 -8.69 14.92
N ASP A 84 4.97 -7.37 14.96
CA ASP A 84 4.07 -6.72 15.92
C ASP A 84 2.60 -6.72 15.47
N GLN A 85 2.27 -7.35 14.34
CA GLN A 85 0.93 -7.34 13.71
C GLN A 85 0.33 -5.93 13.60
N THR A 86 1.19 -4.95 13.31
CA THR A 86 0.79 -3.56 13.14
C THR A 86 0.48 -3.29 11.67
N GLY A 87 -0.76 -2.90 11.40
CA GLY A 87 -1.23 -2.62 10.04
C GLY A 87 -0.46 -1.48 9.38
N ALA A 88 0.05 -1.71 8.17
CA ALA A 88 0.83 -0.72 7.44
C ALA A 88 0.45 -0.68 5.96
N LEU A 89 0.61 0.50 5.36
CA LEU A 89 0.32 0.76 3.95
C LEU A 89 1.38 1.73 3.41
N ILE A 90 2.36 1.22 2.67
CA ILE A 90 3.51 1.98 2.18
C ILE A 90 3.52 1.92 0.66
N SER A 91 3.43 3.06 -0.02
CA SER A 91 3.45 3.14 -1.48
C SER A 91 4.72 3.84 -1.97
N ILE A 92 5.35 3.27 -2.99
CA ILE A 92 6.57 3.78 -3.61
C ILE A 92 6.20 4.28 -5.01
N GLU A 93 6.46 5.55 -5.25
CA GLU A 93 6.23 6.18 -6.56
C GLU A 93 7.19 5.62 -7.63
N LYS A 94 6.63 5.30 -8.81
CA LYS A 94 7.37 4.91 -10.02
C LYS A 94 7.26 6.00 -11.10
N SER A 95 6.57 5.73 -12.21
CA SER A 95 6.45 6.66 -13.34
C SER A 95 5.23 7.56 -13.24
N HIS A 96 4.14 7.09 -12.63
CA HIS A 96 2.96 7.90 -12.35
C HIS A 96 3.17 8.71 -11.07
N PRO A 97 3.07 10.05 -11.14
CA PRO A 97 3.25 10.89 -9.96
C PRO A 97 2.07 10.71 -8.99
N LEU A 98 2.38 10.64 -7.69
CA LEU A 98 1.39 10.50 -6.61
C LEU A 98 1.03 11.83 -5.95
N ASP A 99 1.34 12.97 -6.59
CA ASP A 99 1.13 14.33 -6.07
C ASP A 99 -0.29 14.59 -5.54
N ASP A 100 -1.31 14.09 -6.24
CA ASP A 100 -2.71 14.28 -5.88
C ASP A 100 -3.05 13.55 -4.57
N PHE A 101 -2.46 12.38 -4.34
CA PHE A 101 -2.62 11.62 -3.10
C PHE A 101 -1.76 12.21 -1.98
N ILE A 102 -0.57 12.72 -2.30
CA ILE A 102 0.30 13.42 -1.34
C ILE A 102 -0.39 14.66 -0.77
N ALA A 103 -1.17 15.37 -1.59
CA ALA A 103 -1.93 16.54 -1.15
C ALA A 103 -3.01 16.22 -0.10
N THR A 104 -3.46 14.96 -0.01
CA THR A 104 -4.45 14.52 1.00
C THR A 104 -3.83 14.21 2.36
N GLY A 105 -2.53 13.88 2.38
CA GLY A 105 -1.82 13.48 3.59
C GLY A 105 -1.08 14.60 4.30
N THR A 106 -0.42 14.25 5.40
CA THR A 106 0.49 15.15 6.13
C THR A 106 1.88 15.07 5.52
N ARG A 107 2.35 16.18 4.91
CA ARG A 107 3.69 16.26 4.33
C ARG A 107 4.78 16.13 5.40
N LEU A 108 5.77 15.29 5.12
CA LEU A 108 6.91 15.04 6.01
C LEU A 108 8.23 15.49 5.37
N ASN A 109 8.47 15.10 4.12
CA ASN A 109 9.73 15.32 3.41
C ASN A 109 10.97 14.88 4.21
N SER A 110 10.87 13.71 4.85
CA SER A 110 11.91 13.16 5.72
C SER A 110 12.69 12.04 5.03
N ASP A 111 13.85 11.69 5.59
CA ASP A 111 14.57 10.48 5.20
C ASP A 111 13.74 9.21 5.47
N VAL A 112 13.93 8.19 4.65
CA VAL A 112 13.32 6.87 4.86
C VAL A 112 14.19 6.08 5.84
N THR A 113 13.73 5.95 7.08
CA THR A 113 14.36 5.10 8.10
C THR A 113 13.37 4.09 8.66
N ALA A 114 13.86 2.93 9.09
CA ALA A 114 13.01 1.90 9.66
C ALA A 114 12.27 2.37 10.92
N GLU A 115 12.94 3.16 11.76
CA GLU A 115 12.39 3.74 12.99
C GLU A 115 11.27 4.74 12.71
N LEU A 116 11.41 5.54 11.65
CA LEU A 116 10.38 6.51 11.30
C LEU A 116 9.15 5.81 10.69
N LEU A 117 9.36 4.86 9.78
CA LEU A 117 8.27 4.08 9.20
C LEU A 117 7.49 3.32 10.28
N THR A 118 8.19 2.63 11.20
CA THR A 118 7.55 1.94 12.31
C THR A 118 6.81 2.91 13.24
N SER A 119 7.39 4.07 13.55
CA SER A 119 6.75 5.09 14.39
C SER A 119 5.49 5.69 13.76
N ILE A 120 5.43 5.84 12.43
CA ILE A 120 4.26 6.39 11.73
C ILE A 120 3.05 5.47 11.92
N PHE A 121 3.24 4.15 11.84
CA PHE A 121 2.14 3.18 11.91
C PHE A 121 1.71 2.81 13.34
N VAL A 122 2.27 3.45 14.38
CA VAL A 122 1.81 3.27 15.75
C VAL A 122 0.37 3.77 15.88
N THR A 123 -0.55 2.87 16.25
CA THR A 123 -2.02 3.07 16.29
C THR A 123 -2.53 4.17 17.22
N SER A 124 -1.66 4.74 18.06
CA SER A 124 -2.00 5.84 18.96
C SER A 124 -1.75 7.24 18.38
N THR A 125 -1.19 7.33 17.17
CA THR A 125 -0.78 8.60 16.55
C THR A 125 -1.75 9.03 15.45
N PRO A 126 -1.90 10.31 15.09
CA PRO A 126 -2.73 10.68 13.94
C PRO A 126 -2.19 10.21 12.58
N LEU A 127 -0.91 9.83 12.50
CA LEU A 127 -0.24 9.53 11.22
C LEU A 127 -0.45 8.09 10.71
N HIS A 128 -0.90 7.16 11.57
CA HIS A 128 -1.04 5.74 11.22
C HIS A 128 -2.27 5.43 10.34
N ASP A 129 -3.21 6.38 10.26
CA ASP A 129 -4.45 6.21 9.51
C ASP A 129 -4.24 6.68 8.07
N GLY A 130 -4.10 5.72 7.15
CA GLY A 130 -3.83 5.97 5.73
C GLY A 130 -2.47 5.44 5.27
N ALA A 131 -2.05 5.90 4.10
CA ALA A 131 -0.83 5.46 3.43
C ALA A 131 0.36 6.37 3.71
N VAL A 132 1.55 5.77 3.74
CA VAL A 132 2.83 6.47 3.60
C VAL A 132 3.22 6.45 2.14
N ILE A 133 3.60 7.60 1.59
CA ILE A 133 4.07 7.72 0.20
C ILE A 133 5.56 8.07 0.20
N ILE A 134 6.35 7.23 -0.46
CA ILE A 134 7.78 7.41 -0.67
C ILE A 134 7.99 7.90 -2.12
N GLN A 135 8.65 9.05 -2.25
CA GLN A 135 9.06 9.63 -3.53
C GLN A 135 10.59 9.72 -3.58
N GLY A 136 11.21 8.93 -4.47
CA GLY A 136 12.67 8.82 -4.52
C GLY A 136 13.24 8.22 -3.23
N ASP A 137 14.06 8.98 -2.52
CA ASP A 137 14.71 8.63 -1.24
C ASP A 137 14.00 9.20 0.00
N LYS A 138 12.86 9.89 -0.18
CA LYS A 138 12.17 10.59 0.91
C LYS A 138 10.76 10.05 1.14
N ILE A 139 10.34 10.11 2.40
CA ILE A 139 8.93 10.02 2.74
C ILE A 139 8.28 11.37 2.41
N ALA A 140 7.48 11.41 1.34
CA ALA A 140 6.79 12.62 0.91
C ALA A 140 5.69 13.01 1.92
N CYS A 141 4.87 12.05 2.31
CA CYS A 141 3.80 12.24 3.30
C CYS A 141 3.44 10.94 4.03
N ALA A 142 2.73 11.09 5.13
CA ALA A 142 2.00 10.04 5.83
C ALA A 142 0.50 10.36 5.92
N SER A 143 -0.32 9.38 6.28
CA SER A 143 -1.78 9.53 6.36
C SER A 143 -2.42 9.98 5.03
N ALA A 144 -1.85 9.55 3.90
CA ALA A 144 -2.45 9.81 2.59
C ALA A 144 -3.68 8.93 2.37
N TYR A 145 -4.69 9.48 1.72
CA TYR A 145 -5.90 8.76 1.37
C TYR A 145 -5.78 8.13 -0.01
N PHE A 146 -6.02 6.82 -0.10
CA PHE A 146 -6.14 6.10 -1.37
C PHE A 146 -7.58 5.66 -1.62
N PRO A 147 -8.05 5.72 -2.88
CA PRO A 147 -9.34 5.18 -3.24
C PRO A 147 -9.33 3.65 -3.04
N PRO A 148 -10.34 3.07 -2.39
CA PRO A 148 -10.46 1.61 -2.32
C PRO A 148 -10.86 1.04 -3.69
N THR A 149 -10.42 -0.19 -3.98
CA THR A 149 -10.93 -0.92 -5.15
C THR A 149 -12.45 -1.12 -5.08
N THR A 150 -13.08 -1.15 -6.25
CA THR A 150 -14.50 -1.50 -6.42
C THR A 150 -14.70 -2.97 -6.77
N ALA A 151 -13.61 -3.70 -7.01
CA ALA A 151 -13.66 -5.13 -7.29
C ALA A 151 -14.17 -5.91 -6.07
N ASP A 152 -14.86 -7.03 -6.34
CA ASP A 152 -15.28 -7.95 -5.30
C ASP A 152 -14.06 -8.71 -4.77
N ILE A 153 -13.61 -8.36 -3.57
CA ILE A 153 -12.45 -8.98 -2.93
C ILE A 153 -12.89 -9.80 -1.71
N PRO A 154 -12.21 -10.91 -1.40
CA PRO A 154 -12.52 -11.73 -0.22
C PRO A 154 -12.61 -10.91 1.07
N SER A 155 -13.59 -11.25 1.92
CA SER A 155 -13.88 -10.53 3.17
C SER A 155 -12.72 -10.48 4.16
N ARG A 156 -11.77 -11.44 4.07
CA ARG A 156 -10.52 -11.45 4.86
C ARG A 156 -9.63 -10.22 4.62
N TYR A 157 -9.80 -9.53 3.50
CA TYR A 157 -9.01 -8.34 3.19
C TYR A 157 -9.66 -7.11 3.82
N GLY A 158 -8.92 -6.43 4.71
CA GLY A 158 -9.33 -5.19 5.35
C GLY A 158 -9.27 -3.94 4.45
N SER A 159 -9.56 -2.78 5.03
CA SER A 159 -9.57 -1.47 4.32
C SER A 159 -8.23 -1.14 3.65
N ARG A 160 -7.10 -1.36 4.34
CA ARG A 160 -5.75 -1.12 3.79
C ARG A 160 -5.46 -1.95 2.54
N HIS A 161 -5.92 -3.20 2.51
CA HIS A 161 -5.78 -4.05 1.33
C HIS A 161 -6.59 -3.50 0.15
N ARG A 162 -7.85 -3.07 0.38
CA ARG A 162 -8.65 -2.47 -0.71
C ARG A 162 -8.03 -1.19 -1.24
N ALA A 163 -7.50 -0.36 -0.34
CA ALA A 163 -6.80 0.87 -0.67
C ALA A 163 -5.55 0.60 -1.51
N ALA A 164 -4.77 -0.42 -1.14
CA ALA A 164 -3.58 -0.84 -1.90
C ALA A 164 -3.93 -1.34 -3.30
N ILE A 165 -4.99 -2.15 -3.43
CA ILE A 165 -5.47 -2.61 -4.73
C ILE A 165 -5.95 -1.42 -5.56
N GLY A 166 -6.79 -0.56 -4.99
CA GLY A 166 -7.37 0.59 -5.69
C GLY A 166 -6.32 1.59 -6.20
N ILE A 167 -5.26 1.88 -5.43
CA ILE A 167 -4.18 2.73 -5.94
C ILE A 167 -3.37 2.05 -7.06
N SER A 168 -3.19 0.73 -6.97
CA SER A 168 -2.47 -0.06 -7.98
C SER A 168 -3.26 -0.28 -9.29
N GLU A 169 -4.57 -0.04 -9.29
CA GLU A 169 -5.42 -0.07 -10.50
C GLU A 169 -5.24 1.18 -11.36
N ILE A 170 -4.97 2.32 -10.73
CA ILE A 170 -4.94 3.64 -11.39
C ILE A 170 -3.53 4.22 -11.53
N THR A 171 -2.53 3.60 -10.90
CA THR A 171 -1.11 4.00 -10.99
C THR A 171 -0.21 2.78 -11.12
N ASP A 172 1.04 2.99 -11.54
CA ASP A 172 2.08 1.97 -11.50
C ASP A 172 2.82 1.92 -10.16
N ALA A 173 2.32 2.57 -9.11
CA ALA A 173 2.98 2.59 -7.81
C ALA A 173 2.99 1.21 -7.15
N ILE A 174 4.11 0.86 -6.50
CA ILE A 174 4.24 -0.39 -5.75
C ILE A 174 3.77 -0.12 -4.33
N THR A 175 2.75 -0.86 -3.89
CA THR A 175 2.18 -0.64 -2.57
C THR A 175 2.32 -1.87 -1.69
N ILE A 176 3.08 -1.75 -0.61
CA ILE A 176 3.31 -2.78 0.40
C ILE A 176 2.23 -2.65 1.48
N VAL A 177 1.62 -3.77 1.84
CA VAL A 177 0.60 -3.88 2.88
C VAL A 177 1.07 -4.86 3.95
N VAL A 178 0.89 -4.48 5.21
CA VAL A 178 1.01 -5.39 6.36
C VAL A 178 -0.37 -5.55 6.99
N SER A 179 -0.83 -6.78 7.14
CA SER A 179 -2.11 -7.10 7.77
C SER A 179 -2.06 -6.86 9.28
N GLU A 180 -3.00 -6.09 9.81
CA GLU A 180 -3.16 -5.90 11.26
C GLU A 180 -3.74 -7.12 11.99
N GLU A 181 -4.34 -8.05 11.24
CA GLU A 181 -4.95 -9.25 11.82
C GLU A 181 -3.96 -10.42 11.87
N THR A 182 -3.12 -10.55 10.84
CA THR A 182 -2.26 -11.72 10.67
C THR A 182 -0.77 -11.40 10.67
N GLY A 183 -0.38 -10.14 10.44
CA GLY A 183 1.00 -9.76 10.18
C GLY A 183 1.48 -10.11 8.77
N ASN A 184 0.64 -10.74 7.92
CA ASN A 184 1.05 -11.11 6.57
C ASN A 184 1.41 -9.88 5.74
N VAL A 185 2.48 -10.01 4.97
CA VAL A 185 2.97 -8.97 4.05
C VAL A 185 2.49 -9.27 2.64
N SER A 186 2.06 -8.24 1.93
CA SER A 186 1.64 -8.35 0.53
C SER A 186 2.04 -7.13 -0.27
N ILE A 187 2.26 -7.31 -1.57
CA ILE A 187 2.55 -6.25 -2.53
C ILE A 187 1.35 -6.12 -3.46
N ALA A 188 0.86 -4.90 -3.65
CA ALA A 188 -0.15 -4.57 -4.64
C ALA A 188 0.48 -3.87 -5.85
N GLU A 189 0.26 -4.45 -7.04
CA GLU A 189 0.70 -3.91 -8.33
C GLU A 189 -0.31 -4.32 -9.41
N GLY A 190 -0.73 -3.38 -10.26
CA GLY A 190 -1.63 -3.64 -11.38
C GLY A 190 -2.99 -4.23 -10.99
N GLY A 191 -3.54 -3.83 -9.83
CA GLY A 191 -4.83 -4.34 -9.32
C GLY A 191 -4.77 -5.75 -8.72
N LYS A 192 -3.59 -6.35 -8.59
CA LYS A 192 -3.39 -7.66 -7.95
C LYS A 192 -2.69 -7.49 -6.62
N LEU A 193 -2.93 -8.44 -5.72
CA LEU A 193 -2.27 -8.50 -4.41
C LEU A 193 -1.47 -9.82 -4.31
N ILE A 194 -0.16 -9.70 -4.09
CA ILE A 194 0.78 -10.82 -4.08
C ILE A 194 1.33 -10.96 -2.65
N ALA A 195 1.08 -12.10 -2.01
CA ALA A 195 1.64 -12.39 -0.69
C ALA A 195 3.14 -12.70 -0.82
N VAL A 196 3.96 -12.12 0.06
CA VAL A 196 5.42 -12.28 0.02
C VAL A 196 5.99 -12.50 1.42
N ASN A 197 7.07 -13.27 1.49
CA ASN A 197 7.93 -13.31 2.67
C ASN A 197 8.99 -12.20 2.64
N GLU A 198 9.77 -12.05 3.71
CA GLU A 198 10.81 -11.02 3.82
C GLU A 198 11.86 -11.10 2.70
N GLN A 199 12.30 -12.30 2.34
CA GLN A 199 13.31 -12.53 1.30
C GLN A 199 12.78 -12.15 -0.09
N GLN A 200 11.54 -12.56 -0.40
CA GLN A 200 10.85 -12.21 -1.64
C GLN A 200 10.63 -10.70 -1.75
N LEU A 201 10.19 -10.04 -0.67
CA LEU A 201 10.04 -8.59 -0.63
C LEU A 201 11.37 -7.88 -0.92
N ARG A 202 12.45 -8.32 -0.26
CA ARG A 202 13.79 -7.78 -0.48
C ARG A 202 14.23 -7.95 -1.93
N LYS A 203 14.15 -9.17 -2.48
CA LYS A 203 14.54 -9.46 -3.87
C LYS A 203 13.76 -8.59 -4.86
N TYR A 204 12.44 -8.48 -4.67
CA TYR A 204 11.56 -7.66 -5.49
C TYR A 204 11.91 -6.16 -5.42
N LEU A 205 12.07 -5.61 -4.22
CA LEU A 205 12.41 -4.19 -4.06
C LEU A 205 13.82 -3.85 -4.57
N THR A 206 14.80 -4.73 -4.35
CA THR A 206 16.15 -4.55 -4.91
C THR A 206 16.11 -4.50 -6.43
N HIS A 207 15.38 -5.42 -7.06
CA HIS A 207 15.25 -5.45 -8.51
C HIS A 207 14.64 -4.15 -9.05
N ILE A 208 13.54 -3.68 -8.45
CA ILE A 208 12.85 -2.47 -8.93
C ILE A 208 13.62 -1.17 -8.63
N ILE A 209 14.20 -1.03 -7.44
CA ILE A 209 14.79 0.23 -6.98
C ILE A 209 16.25 0.36 -7.44
N VAL A 210 17.04 -0.70 -7.27
CA VAL A 210 18.48 -0.70 -7.61
C VAL A 210 18.67 -0.90 -9.11
N GLY A 211 17.82 -1.69 -9.77
CA GLY A 211 17.92 -1.97 -11.19
C GLY A 211 19.07 -2.92 -11.53
N GLN A 212 19.51 -3.75 -10.58
CA GLN A 212 20.48 -4.80 -10.90
C GLN A 212 19.77 -5.92 -11.67
N THR A 213 20.03 -5.96 -12.97
CA THR A 213 20.10 -7.21 -13.72
C THR A 213 21.40 -7.86 -13.29
N GLU A 214 21.33 -9.04 -12.68
CA GLU A 214 22.53 -9.76 -12.27
C GLU A 214 23.36 -10.11 -13.52
N GLU A 215 24.51 -9.45 -13.70
CA GLU A 215 25.60 -9.96 -14.53
C GLU A 215 26.70 -10.47 -13.60
N ASN A 216 26.70 -11.79 -13.36
CA ASN A 216 27.82 -12.74 -13.48
C ASN A 216 27.80 -13.88 -12.44
N GLY A 217 27.78 -15.12 -12.95
CA GLY A 217 28.58 -16.22 -12.41
C GLY A 217 27.82 -17.46 -11.95
N GLU A 218 27.63 -18.39 -12.88
CA GLU A 218 27.52 -19.86 -12.67
C GLU A 218 26.63 -20.34 -11.51
N ASP A 219 25.34 -20.55 -11.82
CA ASP A 219 24.60 -21.80 -11.53
C ASP A 219 23.34 -21.80 -12.44
N ASP A 220 23.40 -22.60 -13.50
CA ASP A 220 22.54 -22.63 -14.70
C ASP A 220 21.09 -23.14 -14.51
N ASP A 221 20.45 -22.93 -13.35
CA ASP A 221 19.13 -23.53 -13.07
C ASP A 221 17.99 -22.53 -12.76
N ASP A 222 18.29 -21.25 -12.48
CA ASP A 222 17.29 -20.32 -11.89
C ASP A 222 16.62 -19.33 -12.87
N GLU A 223 17.15 -19.14 -14.09
CA GLU A 223 16.51 -18.23 -15.08
C GLU A 223 15.15 -18.76 -15.57
N THR A 224 14.94 -20.08 -15.56
CA THR A 224 13.64 -20.68 -15.86
C THR A 224 12.62 -20.56 -14.73
N ILE A 225 13.03 -20.18 -13.51
CA ILE A 225 12.16 -20.14 -12.34
C ILE A 225 11.42 -18.80 -12.23
N ILE A 226 11.94 -17.69 -12.78
CA ILE A 226 11.31 -16.36 -12.58
C ILE A 226 10.09 -16.15 -13.49
N GLU A 227 10.12 -16.58 -14.76
CA GLU A 227 8.91 -16.57 -15.61
C GLU A 227 7.91 -17.65 -15.19
N ALA A 228 8.39 -18.79 -14.68
CA ALA A 228 7.54 -19.85 -14.16
C ALA A 228 6.84 -19.45 -12.85
N ASP A 229 7.52 -18.83 -11.87
CA ASP A 229 6.92 -18.43 -10.60
C ASP A 229 5.96 -17.24 -10.76
N VAL A 230 6.24 -16.28 -11.64
CA VAL A 230 5.32 -15.16 -11.92
C VAL A 230 4.04 -15.65 -12.62
N HIS A 231 4.15 -16.68 -13.47
CA HIS A 231 2.99 -17.30 -14.14
C HIS A 231 2.27 -18.33 -13.24
N GLU A 232 2.97 -19.03 -12.36
CA GLU A 232 2.42 -19.99 -11.40
C GLU A 232 1.70 -19.29 -10.23
N LEU A 233 2.16 -18.10 -9.83
CA LEU A 233 1.45 -17.20 -8.90
C LEU A 233 0.19 -16.58 -9.53
N GLN A 234 0.12 -16.48 -10.86
CA GLN A 234 -1.07 -15.98 -11.56
C GLN A 234 -2.12 -17.08 -11.85
N THR A 235 -1.72 -18.36 -11.90
CA THR A 235 -2.60 -19.48 -12.27
C THR A 235 -3.20 -20.25 -11.09
N LYS A 236 -2.63 -20.17 -9.88
CA LYS A 236 -3.20 -20.84 -8.67
C LYS A 236 -4.48 -20.20 -8.09
N MET A 237 -5.17 -19.33 -8.84
CA MET A 237 -6.47 -18.76 -8.44
C MET A 237 -7.66 -19.22 -9.30
N ASP A 238 -7.45 -19.99 -10.38
CA ASP A 238 -8.53 -20.34 -11.33
C ASP A 238 -9.16 -21.73 -11.18
N ASP A 239 -8.68 -22.60 -10.28
CA ASP A 239 -9.30 -23.91 -10.04
C ASP A 239 -9.82 -24.07 -8.60
N THR A 240 -11.06 -23.66 -8.38
CA THR A 240 -11.96 -24.34 -7.42
C THR A 240 -13.39 -24.18 -7.93
N PRO A 241 -14.07 -25.26 -8.37
CA PRO A 241 -15.40 -25.16 -8.93
C PRO A 241 -16.44 -24.90 -7.84
N ALA A 242 -17.38 -24.02 -8.18
CA ALA A 242 -18.64 -23.87 -7.48
C ALA A 242 -19.39 -25.22 -7.44
N ALA A 243 -19.79 -25.66 -6.26
CA ALA A 243 -20.76 -26.73 -6.08
C ALA A 243 -21.66 -26.42 -4.86
N ASN A 244 -22.76 -25.75 -5.18
CA ASN A 244 -24.08 -25.96 -4.60
C ASN A 244 -24.44 -27.46 -4.51
N GLU A 245 -24.90 -27.93 -3.35
CA GLU A 245 -26.11 -28.77 -3.24
C GLU A 245 -26.54 -29.05 -1.80
N GLU A 246 -27.82 -28.80 -1.59
CA GLU A 246 -28.65 -29.09 -0.43
C GLU A 246 -29.19 -30.51 -0.58
N THR A 247 -28.47 -31.54 -0.10
CA THR A 247 -28.98 -32.92 0.10
C THR A 247 -27.89 -33.67 0.89
N ILE A 248 -28.09 -34.20 2.10
CA ILE A 248 -28.80 -35.42 2.44
C ILE A 248 -28.99 -35.42 3.96
N LEU A 249 -30.25 -35.41 4.37
CA LEU A 249 -30.71 -35.97 5.63
C LEU A 249 -30.92 -37.48 5.42
N GLU A 250 -30.75 -38.25 6.50
CA GLU A 250 -31.10 -39.66 6.68
C GLU A 250 -30.06 -40.75 6.39
N THR A 251 -30.04 -41.68 7.37
CA THR A 251 -29.39 -42.99 7.46
C THR A 251 -27.93 -42.98 7.92
N GLY A 252 -27.53 -43.62 9.02
CA GLY A 252 -28.23 -44.45 9.98
C GLY A 252 -27.23 -45.42 10.61
N LYS A 253 -27.02 -45.31 11.94
CA LYS A 253 -26.67 -46.36 12.92
C LYS A 253 -25.44 -47.30 12.71
N ILE A 254 -24.85 -47.64 13.87
CA ILE A 254 -24.06 -48.84 14.28
C ILE A 254 -22.63 -49.01 13.68
N THR A 255 -21.58 -49.48 14.37
CA THR A 255 -21.33 -50.04 15.72
C THR A 255 -19.81 -50.06 16.01
N ALA A 256 -19.45 -50.25 17.27
CA ALA A 256 -18.09 -50.37 17.81
C ALA A 256 -17.36 -51.68 17.45
N GLU A 257 -16.06 -51.69 17.81
CA GLU A 257 -15.21 -52.83 18.23
C GLU A 257 -14.21 -53.39 17.18
N GLU A 258 -12.91 -53.17 17.41
CA GLU A 258 -11.93 -54.26 17.54
C GLU A 258 -10.61 -53.77 18.20
N VAL A 259 -9.99 -54.68 18.93
CA VAL A 259 -8.93 -54.55 19.96
C VAL A 259 -7.58 -55.07 19.42
N ILE A 260 -6.50 -54.29 19.62
CA ILE A 260 -5.10 -54.59 20.06
C ILE A 260 -4.56 -56.04 19.76
N PRO A 261 -3.32 -56.29 19.26
CA PRO A 261 -2.12 -55.96 20.04
C PRO A 261 -0.75 -55.65 19.41
N ALA A 262 0.07 -55.10 20.30
CA ALA A 262 1.49 -54.79 20.22
C ALA A 262 2.39 -56.01 20.09
N GLU A 263 3.56 -55.83 19.46
CA GLU A 263 4.66 -56.78 19.50
C GLU A 263 5.98 -56.06 19.77
N GLN A 264 6.69 -56.52 20.80
CA GLN A 264 8.06 -56.15 21.12
C GLN A 264 9.02 -57.15 20.45
N ASN A 265 10.16 -56.67 19.97
CA ASN A 265 11.40 -57.43 20.06
C ASN A 265 12.60 -56.49 20.13
N GLY A 266 13.39 -56.63 21.20
CA GLY A 266 14.65 -55.94 21.37
C GLY A 266 15.83 -56.76 20.85
N THR A 267 16.96 -56.10 20.64
CA THR A 267 18.30 -56.67 20.89
C THR A 267 19.26 -55.51 21.20
N SER A 268 19.96 -55.63 22.33
CA SER A 268 20.93 -54.69 22.89
C SER A 268 22.29 -54.71 22.19
N THR A 269 23.00 -53.58 22.20
CA THR A 269 24.45 -53.53 22.53
C THR A 269 24.87 -52.15 23.05
N ASN A 270 25.41 -52.14 24.29
CA ASN A 270 26.45 -51.28 24.91
C ASN A 270 26.64 -49.82 24.43
N LYS A 271 26.85 -48.80 25.28
CA LYS A 271 27.70 -48.78 26.49
C LYS A 271 27.45 -47.48 27.27
N LYS A 272 27.66 -47.58 28.58
CA LYS A 272 27.66 -46.57 29.65
C LYS A 272 28.48 -45.29 29.36
N HIS A 273 28.20 -44.24 30.14
CA HIS A 273 28.52 -42.80 30.04
C HIS A 273 27.50 -42.05 29.16
N ALA A 274 26.69 -41.09 29.61
CA ALA A 274 26.76 -40.23 30.79
C ALA A 274 25.34 -40.01 31.34
N LEU A 275 25.15 -40.38 32.61
CA LEU A 275 23.99 -40.06 33.45
C LEU A 275 24.55 -39.20 34.59
N GLN A 276 24.83 -37.95 34.24
CA GLN A 276 25.11 -36.80 35.07
C GLN A 276 25.07 -35.63 34.09
N ASP A 277 24.46 -34.51 34.46
CA ASP A 277 24.24 -33.29 33.64
C ASP A 277 22.83 -33.09 33.05
N VAL A 278 21.77 -33.59 33.72
CA VAL A 278 20.37 -33.21 33.37
C VAL A 278 19.51 -32.76 34.55
N HIS A 279 20.12 -32.42 35.69
CA HIS A 279 19.40 -31.84 36.83
C HIS A 279 19.87 -30.44 37.26
N GLU A 280 20.79 -29.81 36.53
CA GLU A 280 21.29 -28.46 36.86
C GLU A 280 20.62 -27.33 36.04
N ALA A 281 19.90 -27.66 34.96
CA ALA A 281 19.32 -26.65 34.04
C ALA A 281 17.84 -26.29 34.32
N ALA A 282 17.14 -27.05 35.19
CA ALA A 282 15.74 -26.80 35.51
C ALA A 282 15.54 -25.82 36.70
N ASP A 283 16.52 -25.71 37.59
CA ASP A 283 16.43 -24.84 38.79
C ASP A 283 16.89 -23.39 38.55
N ALA A 284 17.54 -23.10 37.42
CA ALA A 284 17.93 -21.73 37.05
C ALA A 284 16.76 -20.89 36.51
N ALA A 285 15.72 -21.53 35.95
CA ALA A 285 14.53 -20.84 35.44
C ALA A 285 13.53 -20.45 36.54
N ALA A 286 13.57 -21.10 37.72
CA ALA A 286 12.64 -20.85 38.82
C ALA A 286 13.03 -19.68 39.75
N LYS A 287 14.25 -19.12 39.61
CA LYS A 287 14.75 -18.03 40.47
C LYS A 287 14.67 -16.62 39.86
N ALA A 288 14.22 -16.48 38.62
CA ALA A 288 14.02 -15.18 37.96
C ALA A 288 12.59 -14.60 38.15
N ALA A 289 11.66 -15.35 38.75
CA ALA A 289 10.24 -15.00 38.85
C ALA A 289 9.83 -14.19 40.10
N SER A 290 10.76 -13.49 40.75
CA SER A 290 10.44 -12.65 41.93
C SER A 290 11.08 -11.27 41.87
N ILE A 291 10.84 -10.54 40.78
CA ILE A 291 11.00 -9.07 40.74
C ILE A 291 9.60 -8.46 40.83
N LYS A 292 9.31 -7.94 42.01
CA LYS A 292 8.08 -7.24 42.37
C LYS A 292 7.96 -5.96 41.52
N LEU A 293 7.02 -5.93 40.56
CA LEU A 293 6.74 -4.71 39.80
C LEU A 293 6.33 -3.57 40.75
N PRO A 294 6.83 -2.33 40.57
CA PRO A 294 6.43 -1.21 41.38
C PRO A 294 4.95 -0.88 41.15
N HIS A 295 4.23 -0.63 42.24
CA HIS A 295 2.81 -0.27 42.23
C HIS A 295 2.50 0.90 41.29
N LYS A 296 1.46 0.75 40.47
CA LYS A 296 0.87 1.79 39.59
C LYS A 296 0.48 3.00 40.45
N LYS A 297 1.28 4.06 40.45
CA LYS A 297 0.89 5.35 41.06
C LYS A 297 -0.40 5.83 40.38
N LYS A 298 -1.43 6.15 41.17
CA LYS A 298 -2.65 6.80 40.66
C LYS A 298 -2.22 8.10 39.97
N ARG A 299 -2.55 8.23 38.69
CA ARG A 299 -2.33 9.48 37.94
C ARG A 299 -3.25 10.55 38.55
N PRO A 300 -2.77 11.79 38.77
CA PRO A 300 -3.65 12.88 39.16
C PRO A 300 -4.69 13.10 38.04
N THR A 301 -5.93 13.36 38.45
CA THR A 301 -7.03 13.71 37.55
C THR A 301 -6.66 14.99 36.77
N PRO A 302 -6.95 15.10 35.46
CA PRO A 302 -6.74 16.33 34.72
C PRO A 302 -7.54 17.47 35.35
N SER A 303 -6.86 18.55 35.73
CA SER A 303 -7.51 19.78 36.18
C SER A 303 -7.86 20.60 34.94
N TYR A 304 -9.11 20.53 34.49
CA TYR A 304 -9.59 21.44 33.47
C TYR A 304 -9.95 22.79 34.11
N PRO A 305 -9.60 23.93 33.46
CA PRO A 305 -10.10 25.22 33.91
C PRO A 305 -11.62 25.22 33.80
N THR A 306 -12.31 25.47 34.91
CA THR A 306 -13.75 25.64 34.94
C THR A 306 -14.09 26.90 34.15
N HIS A 307 -14.72 26.75 32.98
CA HIS A 307 -15.31 27.88 32.27
C HIS A 307 -16.41 28.48 33.18
N ASN A 308 -16.11 29.66 33.71
CA ASN A 308 -17.04 30.46 34.49
C ASN A 308 -18.23 30.84 33.59
N LYS A 309 -19.35 30.13 33.72
CA LYS A 309 -20.64 30.43 33.06
C LYS A 309 -21.31 31.64 33.72
N ALA A 310 -20.62 32.77 33.76
CA ALA A 310 -21.15 34.04 34.21
C ALA A 310 -20.49 35.14 33.37
N ASN A 311 -20.98 35.33 32.14
CA ASN A 311 -20.99 36.61 31.39
C ASN A 311 -21.39 36.40 29.92
N TYR A 312 -22.52 35.75 29.68
CA TYR A 312 -23.31 36.05 28.46
C TYR A 312 -24.55 36.80 28.91
N LYS A 313 -24.39 38.11 29.14
CA LYS A 313 -25.53 39.02 29.12
C LYS A 313 -25.94 39.18 27.66
N GLN A 314 -27.11 38.66 27.33
CA GLN A 314 -27.88 39.10 26.17
C GLN A 314 -28.03 40.62 26.25
N SER A 315 -27.46 41.32 25.28
CA SER A 315 -27.88 42.68 24.96
C SER A 315 -29.00 42.60 23.93
N ASP A 316 -30.22 42.42 24.42
CA ASP A 316 -31.41 42.91 23.72
C ASP A 316 -31.38 44.43 23.77
N THR A 317 -31.32 45.08 22.61
CA THR A 317 -31.86 46.42 22.43
C THR A 317 -32.53 46.49 21.08
N SER A 318 -33.84 46.29 21.11
CA SER A 318 -34.82 46.77 20.14
C SER A 318 -34.84 48.31 20.11
N ASP A 319 -35.03 48.83 18.90
CA ASP A 319 -35.71 50.09 18.55
C ASP A 319 -35.27 51.42 19.21
N HIS A 320 -34.86 52.41 18.41
CA HIS A 320 -35.81 53.38 17.82
C HIS A 320 -35.13 54.45 16.93
N LYS A 321 -35.74 54.63 15.75
CA LYS A 321 -36.14 55.90 15.11
C LYS A 321 -35.14 56.90 14.48
N GLN A 322 -35.38 57.04 13.16
CA GLN A 322 -35.81 58.26 12.41
C GLN A 322 -34.80 59.30 11.91
N GLY A 323 -35.01 59.61 10.62
CA GLY A 323 -34.78 60.91 9.97
C GLY A 323 -33.54 60.90 9.07
N GLY A 324 -33.57 61.24 7.78
CA GLY A 324 -34.58 61.86 6.93
C GLY A 324 -33.86 62.48 5.72
N GLU A 325 -34.51 62.45 4.56
CA GLU A 325 -34.42 63.39 3.42
C GLU A 325 -33.03 63.76 2.85
N ARG A 326 -32.74 63.30 1.62
CA ARG A 326 -32.89 64.08 0.36
C ARG A 326 -32.54 63.22 -0.85
#